data_AF-A0A848RH05-F1
#
_entry.id   AF-A0A848RH05-F1
#
_cell.length_a   1.000
_cell.length_b   1.000
_cell.length_c   1.000
_cell.angle_alpha   90.00
_cell.angle_beta   90.00
_cell.angle_gamma   90.00
#
_symmetry.space_group_name_H-M   'P 1'
#
loop_
_entity.id
_entity.type
_entity.pdbx_description
1 polymer ?
#
loop_
_entity_poly.entity_id
_entity_poly.type
_entity_poly.pdbx_seq_one_letter_code
_entity_poly.pdbx_strand_id
1 'polypeptide(L)'
;MYNNIIGTNYDANLKIKDIAKKVKSYIKDTYGVKNSVRSEYDTIFIMLKLDNSFKATSREELPNNKRSFIVEHISRKLDDVNITVDIFNSYLKDHVYINKKGQDMIEDIETYMNSFNYDKSDVMTDYFDYKFCGSVDYEWIE
;
A
#
# COMPACT_ATOMS: atom_id res chain seq x y z
N MET A 1 9.43 16.19 29.13
CA MET A 1 8.37 15.17 28.99
C MET A 1 8.37 14.73 27.55
N TYR A 2 8.90 13.54 27.24
CA TYR A 2 8.77 12.98 25.90
C TYR A 2 7.33 12.50 25.75
N ASN A 3 6.59 13.09 24.81
CA ASN A 3 5.28 12.56 24.43
C ASN A 3 5.55 11.25 23.69
N ASN A 4 5.49 10.13 24.42
CA ASN A 4 5.48 8.79 23.83
C ASN A 4 4.19 8.65 23.01
N ILE A 5 4.22 9.09 21.76
CA ILE A 5 3.13 8.84 20.81
C ILE A 5 3.19 7.35 20.49
N ILE A 6 2.48 6.57 21.29
CA ILE A 6 2.25 5.15 21.04
C ILE A 6 1.13 5.02 20.00
N GLY A 7 1.29 4.07 19.09
CA GLY A 7 0.24 3.75 18.12
C GLY A 7 -1.07 3.35 18.80
N THR A 8 -2.19 3.63 18.16
CA THR A 8 -3.52 3.40 18.75
C THR A 8 -3.82 1.95 19.10
N ASN A 9 -3.14 1.00 18.46
CA ASN A 9 -3.25 -0.44 18.71
C ASN A 9 -2.00 -1.04 19.37
N TYR A 10 -1.11 -0.21 19.93
CA TYR A 10 0.10 -0.67 20.61
C TYR A 10 -0.24 -1.55 21.81
N ASP A 11 0.41 -2.72 21.89
CA ASP A 11 0.37 -3.62 23.03
C ASP A 11 1.72 -4.31 23.17
N ALA A 12 2.40 -4.03 24.29
CA ALA A 12 3.74 -4.54 24.59
C ALA A 12 3.80 -6.08 24.71
N ASN A 13 2.67 -6.75 24.86
CA ASN A 13 2.61 -8.21 24.96
C ASN A 13 2.46 -8.89 23.59
N LEU A 14 2.12 -8.14 22.53
CA LEU A 14 1.96 -8.71 21.20
C LEU A 14 3.31 -8.99 20.56
N LYS A 15 3.46 -10.21 20.02
CA LYS A 15 4.56 -10.54 19.12
C LYS A 15 4.19 -10.17 17.70
N ILE A 16 5.17 -9.98 16.82
CA ILE A 16 4.93 -9.72 15.39
C ILE A 16 4.03 -10.77 14.75
N LYS A 17 4.18 -12.05 15.13
CA LYS A 17 3.31 -13.13 14.64
C LYS A 17 1.83 -12.89 14.98
N ASP A 18 1.56 -12.28 16.12
CA ASP A 18 0.19 -11.97 16.56
C ASP A 18 -0.34 -10.72 15.85
N ILE A 19 0.52 -9.71 15.64
CA ILE A 19 0.20 -8.54 14.81
C ILE A 19 -0.11 -8.97 13.37
N ALA A 20 0.72 -9.82 12.77
CA ALA A 20 0.50 -10.37 11.43
C ALA A 20 -0.85 -11.11 11.30
N LYS A 21 -1.25 -11.87 12.34
CA LYS A 21 -2.58 -12.48 12.38
C LYS A 21 -3.70 -11.44 12.45
N LYS A 22 -3.54 -10.40 13.28
CA LYS A 22 -4.51 -9.30 13.38
C LYS A 22 -4.65 -8.53 12.06
N VAL A 23 -3.55 -8.22 11.38
CA VAL A 23 -3.55 -7.58 10.06
C VAL A 23 -4.20 -8.48 9.01
N LYS A 24 -3.89 -9.79 9.03
CA LYS A 24 -4.55 -10.76 8.14
C LYS A 24 -6.06 -10.80 8.32
N SER A 25 -6.54 -10.82 9.57
CA SER A 25 -7.97 -10.76 9.89
C SER A 25 -8.58 -9.45 9.42
N TYR A 26 -7.94 -8.31 9.71
CA TYR A 26 -8.39 -7.00 9.26
C TYR A 26 -8.60 -6.92 7.75
N ILE A 27 -7.62 -7.36 6.96
CA ILE A 27 -7.72 -7.37 5.48
C ILE A 27 -8.91 -8.23 5.02
N LYS A 28 -9.07 -9.42 5.62
CA LYS A 28 -10.15 -10.34 5.26
C LYS A 28 -11.52 -9.78 5.63
N ASP A 29 -11.66 -9.22 6.81
CA ASP A 29 -12.95 -8.78 7.36
C ASP A 29 -13.41 -7.44 6.75
N THR A 30 -12.47 -6.53 6.47
CA THR A 30 -12.78 -5.20 5.90
C THR A 30 -12.94 -5.26 4.38
N TYR A 31 -12.07 -5.98 3.67
CA TYR A 31 -12.00 -5.91 2.20
C TYR A 31 -12.41 -7.20 1.50
N GLY A 32 -12.44 -8.34 2.20
CA GLY A 32 -12.75 -9.64 1.59
C GLY A 32 -11.72 -10.11 0.55
N VAL A 33 -10.55 -9.47 0.48
CA VAL A 33 -9.52 -9.74 -0.53
C VAL A 33 -8.65 -10.92 -0.12
N LYS A 34 -8.34 -11.80 -1.09
CA LYS A 34 -7.40 -12.90 -0.89
C LYS A 34 -6.00 -12.36 -0.64
N ASN A 35 -5.37 -12.82 0.43
CA ASN A 35 -4.09 -12.26 0.89
C ASN A 35 -3.15 -13.35 1.44
N SER A 36 -1.85 -13.06 1.41
CA SER A 36 -0.82 -13.76 2.14
C SER A 36 -0.13 -12.78 3.07
N VAL A 37 -0.30 -12.96 4.38
CA VAL A 37 0.42 -12.19 5.39
C VAL A 37 1.43 -13.11 6.05
N ARG A 38 2.69 -12.70 6.04
CA ARG A 38 3.81 -13.42 6.64
C ARG A 38 4.57 -12.50 7.57
N SER A 39 5.05 -13.05 8.67
CA SER A 39 6.00 -12.39 9.55
C SER A 39 7.33 -13.11 9.44
N GLU A 40 8.39 -12.37 9.15
CA GLU A 40 9.76 -12.90 9.13
C GLU A 40 10.67 -11.94 9.91
N TYR A 41 11.45 -12.50 10.83
CA TYR A 41 12.22 -11.74 11.81
C TYR A 41 11.36 -10.66 12.49
N ASP A 42 11.68 -9.39 12.19
CA ASP A 42 11.05 -8.21 12.75
C ASP A 42 10.14 -7.48 11.75
N THR A 43 9.76 -8.15 10.67
CA THR A 43 9.07 -7.56 9.52
C THR A 43 7.79 -8.30 9.16
N ILE A 44 6.76 -7.57 8.75
CA ILE A 44 5.53 -8.13 8.16
C ILE A 44 5.50 -7.87 6.65
N PHE A 45 5.32 -8.93 5.88
CA PHE A 45 5.15 -8.89 4.44
C PHE A 45 3.72 -9.27 4.09
N ILE A 46 3.03 -8.38 3.36
CA ILE A 46 1.65 -8.56 2.93
C ILE A 46 1.64 -8.63 1.41
N MET A 47 1.12 -9.72 0.86
CA MET A 47 0.86 -9.88 -0.56
C MET A 47 -0.65 -9.96 -0.79
N LEU A 48 -1.21 -8.94 -1.44
CA LEU A 48 -2.61 -8.88 -1.85
C LEU A 48 -2.80 -9.52 -3.23
N LYS A 49 -3.86 -10.29 -3.40
CA LYS A 49 -4.23 -10.87 -4.70
C LYS A 49 -5.43 -10.11 -5.25
N LEU A 50 -5.19 -9.22 -6.20
CA LEU A 50 -6.17 -8.27 -6.71
C LEU A 50 -6.74 -8.73 -8.04
N ASP A 51 -8.06 -8.65 -8.16
CA ASP A 51 -8.77 -8.93 -9.40
C ASP A 51 -8.90 -7.67 -10.28
N ASN A 52 -9.60 -7.81 -11.40
CA ASN A 52 -9.83 -6.73 -12.36
C ASN A 52 -10.59 -5.53 -11.78
N SER A 53 -11.32 -5.65 -10.67
CA SER A 53 -12.05 -4.53 -10.04
C SER A 53 -11.11 -3.48 -9.42
N PHE A 54 -9.84 -3.82 -9.24
CA PHE A 54 -8.80 -2.92 -8.74
C PHE A 54 -7.92 -2.35 -9.86
N LYS A 55 -8.14 -2.72 -11.12
CA LYS A 55 -7.41 -2.16 -12.27
C LYS A 55 -8.04 -0.82 -12.67
N ALA A 56 -7.20 0.16 -12.98
CA ALA A 56 -7.64 1.42 -13.55
C ALA A 56 -7.89 1.25 -15.05
N THR A 57 -9.12 1.54 -15.48
CA THR A 57 -9.53 1.48 -16.88
C THR A 57 -9.67 2.88 -17.50
N SER A 58 -9.77 3.91 -16.66
CA SER A 58 -9.83 5.30 -17.07
C SER A 58 -8.90 6.19 -16.25
N ARG A 59 -8.59 7.36 -16.80
CA ARG A 59 -7.82 8.41 -16.12
C ARG A 59 -8.40 8.78 -14.76
N GLU A 60 -9.72 8.86 -14.65
CA GLU A 60 -10.46 9.27 -13.47
C GLU A 60 -10.34 8.27 -12.32
N GLU A 61 -10.08 7.01 -12.64
CA GLU A 61 -9.89 5.94 -11.66
C GLU A 61 -8.51 5.98 -11.00
N LEU A 62 -7.56 6.76 -11.51
CA LEU A 62 -6.24 6.91 -10.90
C LEU A 62 -6.17 8.05 -9.88
N PRO A 63 -5.26 7.99 -8.88
CA PRO A 63 -4.95 9.14 -8.05
C PRO A 63 -4.14 10.19 -8.83
N ASN A 64 -4.25 11.47 -8.43
CA ASN A 64 -3.70 12.61 -9.18
C ASN A 64 -2.18 12.51 -9.41
N ASN A 65 -1.42 12.06 -8.41
CA ASN A 65 0.03 11.87 -8.52
C ASN A 65 0.40 10.85 -9.61
N LYS A 66 -0.33 9.72 -9.71
CA LYS A 66 -0.11 8.71 -10.75
C LYS A 66 -0.53 9.22 -12.12
N ARG A 67 -1.60 10.01 -12.22
CA ARG A 67 -1.98 10.66 -13.49
C ARG A 67 -0.85 11.54 -14.00
N SER A 68 -0.29 12.41 -13.17
CA SER A 68 0.81 13.30 -13.56
C SER A 68 2.04 12.53 -14.02
N PHE A 69 2.41 11.46 -13.31
CA PHE A 69 3.53 10.59 -13.70
C PHE A 69 3.32 9.94 -15.07
N ILE A 70 2.12 9.42 -15.35
CA ILE A 70 1.80 8.81 -16.64
C ILE A 70 1.80 9.86 -17.76
N VAL A 71 1.24 11.04 -17.50
CA VAL A 71 1.27 12.17 -18.46
C VAL A 71 2.71 12.50 -18.84
N GLU A 72 3.60 12.70 -17.86
CA GLU A 72 5.01 13.00 -18.10
C GLU A 72 5.72 11.88 -18.88
N HIS A 73 5.42 10.62 -18.56
CA HIS A 73 6.01 9.47 -19.23
C HIS A 73 5.54 9.33 -20.69
N ILE A 74 4.26 9.56 -20.96
CA ILE A 74 3.71 9.56 -22.32
C ILE A 74 4.30 10.74 -23.13
N SER A 75 4.34 11.95 -22.55
CA SER A 75 4.87 13.15 -23.23
C SER A 75 6.32 12.95 -23.66
N ARG A 76 7.14 12.33 -22.80
CA ARG A 76 8.54 12.01 -23.13
C ARG A 76 8.70 10.99 -24.27
N LYS A 77 7.76 10.05 -24.42
CA LYS A 77 7.83 9.03 -25.47
C LYS A 77 7.33 9.52 -26.82
N LEU A 78 6.44 10.51 -26.82
CA LEU A 78 5.75 11.01 -28.01
C LEU A 78 6.19 12.41 -28.43
N ASP A 79 7.35 12.88 -27.98
CA ASP A 79 7.90 14.21 -28.31
C ASP A 79 6.91 15.38 -28.04
N ASP A 80 6.43 15.50 -26.80
CA ASP A 80 5.60 16.62 -26.32
C ASP A 80 4.23 16.81 -27.02
N VAL A 81 3.59 15.69 -27.37
CA VAL A 81 2.19 15.69 -27.83
C VAL A 81 1.24 16.13 -26.72
N ASN A 82 0.18 16.88 -27.08
CA ASN A 82 -0.92 17.19 -26.19
C ASN A 82 -1.71 15.91 -25.85
N ILE A 83 -1.62 15.44 -24.60
CA ILE A 83 -2.19 14.16 -24.17
C ILE A 83 -3.71 14.33 -23.98
N THR A 84 -4.47 13.76 -24.91
CA THR A 84 -5.92 13.63 -24.80
C THR A 84 -6.29 12.49 -23.85
N VAL A 85 -7.53 12.50 -23.38
CA VAL A 85 -8.07 11.42 -22.53
C VAL A 85 -8.06 10.08 -23.26
N ASP A 86 -8.29 10.06 -24.57
CA ASP A 86 -8.28 8.83 -25.37
C ASP A 86 -6.88 8.20 -25.45
N ILE A 87 -5.83 9.02 -25.64
CA ILE A 87 -4.44 8.55 -25.63
C ILE A 87 -4.11 7.97 -24.25
N PHE A 88 -4.52 8.66 -23.18
CA PHE A 88 -4.29 8.21 -21.82
C PHE A 88 -5.01 6.87 -21.53
N ASN A 89 -6.29 6.76 -21.89
CA ASN A 89 -7.07 5.55 -21.66
C ASN A 89 -6.57 4.38 -22.53
N SER A 90 -6.07 4.65 -23.74
CA SER A 90 -5.38 3.64 -24.55
C SER A 90 -4.12 3.14 -23.86
N TYR A 91 -3.32 4.05 -23.30
CA TYR A 91 -2.11 3.71 -22.55
C TYR A 91 -2.41 2.80 -21.35
N LEU A 92 -3.54 3.02 -20.64
CA LEU A 92 -3.97 2.15 -19.54
C LEU A 92 -4.37 0.73 -19.97
N LYS A 93 -4.76 0.54 -21.24
CA LYS A 93 -5.04 -0.82 -21.74
C LYS A 93 -3.77 -1.63 -21.88
N ASP A 94 -2.68 -0.96 -22.27
CA ASP A 94 -1.37 -1.59 -22.46
C ASP A 94 -0.59 -1.68 -21.14
N HIS A 95 -0.93 -0.86 -20.14
CA HIS A 95 -0.26 -0.77 -18.85
C HIS A 95 -1.23 -0.89 -17.69
N VAL A 96 -1.08 -1.96 -16.91
CA VAL A 96 -1.94 -2.21 -15.75
C VAL A 96 -1.51 -1.35 -14.56
N TYR A 97 -2.40 -0.46 -14.13
CA TYR A 97 -2.26 0.31 -12.90
C TYR A 97 -3.37 -0.03 -11.93
N ILE A 98 -3.06 0.03 -10.64
CA ILE A 98 -4.08 -0.05 -9.60
C ILE A 98 -4.88 1.26 -9.53
N ASN A 99 -6.19 1.14 -9.40
CA ASN A 99 -7.09 2.28 -9.26
C ASN A 99 -7.02 2.90 -7.86
N LYS A 100 -7.70 4.04 -7.70
CA LYS A 100 -7.75 4.83 -6.48
C LYS A 100 -8.31 4.01 -5.31
N LYS A 101 -9.37 3.24 -5.53
CA LYS A 101 -9.93 2.34 -4.51
C LYS A 101 -8.87 1.37 -3.97
N GLY A 102 -8.06 0.79 -4.85
CA GLY A 102 -6.98 -0.12 -4.47
C GLY A 102 -5.84 0.58 -3.74
N GLN A 103 -5.49 1.80 -4.15
CA GLN A 103 -4.50 2.63 -3.44
C GLN A 103 -4.99 3.00 -2.04
N ASP A 104 -6.22 3.50 -1.92
CA ASP A 104 -6.84 3.87 -0.64
C ASP A 104 -6.89 2.65 0.31
N MET A 105 -7.17 1.45 -0.22
CA MET A 105 -7.13 0.20 0.54
C MET A 105 -5.71 -0.14 1.03
N ILE A 106 -4.69 -0.02 0.18
CA ILE A 106 -3.29 -0.28 0.57
C ILE A 106 -2.86 0.68 1.67
N GLU A 107 -3.14 1.98 1.50
CA GLU A 107 -2.80 3.02 2.48
C GLU A 107 -3.48 2.79 3.83
N ASP A 108 -4.74 2.35 3.82
CA ASP A 108 -5.46 1.99 5.05
C ASP A 108 -4.86 0.75 5.74
N ILE A 109 -4.49 -0.29 4.97
CA ILE A 109 -3.82 -1.48 5.52
C ILE A 109 -2.48 -1.11 6.14
N GLU A 110 -1.69 -0.29 5.45
CA GLU A 110 -0.40 0.23 5.96
C GLU A 110 -0.62 1.05 7.24
N THR A 111 -1.64 1.90 7.26
CA THR A 111 -1.99 2.71 8.43
C THR A 111 -2.38 1.84 9.61
N TYR A 112 -3.22 0.82 9.40
CA TYR A 112 -3.61 -0.14 10.42
C TYR A 112 -2.41 -0.94 10.93
N MET A 113 -1.54 -1.42 10.04
CA MET A 113 -0.31 -2.12 10.43
C MET A 113 0.63 -1.22 11.25
N ASN A 114 0.82 0.03 10.82
CA ASN A 114 1.64 1.02 11.51
C ASN A 114 1.06 1.44 12.87
N SER A 115 -0.27 1.34 13.05
CA SER A 115 -0.93 1.69 14.31
C SER A 115 -0.54 0.80 15.49
N PHE A 116 0.08 -0.37 15.25
CA PHE A 116 0.65 -1.20 16.31
C PHE A 116 1.97 -0.66 16.84
N ASN A 117 2.63 0.22 16.09
CA ASN A 117 3.90 0.86 16.46
C ASN A 117 4.91 -0.13 17.04
N TYR A 118 5.00 -1.31 16.43
CA TYR A 118 5.96 -2.33 16.83
C TYR A 118 7.32 -1.87 16.34
N ASP A 119 7.97 -1.12 17.22
CA ASP A 119 9.33 -0.71 17.08
C ASP A 119 10.20 -1.69 17.87
N LYS A 120 11.16 -2.32 17.20
CA LYS A 120 12.22 -3.10 17.85
C LYS A 120 13.57 -2.40 17.69
N SER A 121 13.55 -1.10 17.39
CA SER A 121 14.73 -0.28 17.52
C SER A 121 15.28 -0.44 18.93
N ASP A 122 16.57 -0.73 19.01
CA ASP A 122 17.29 -0.54 20.25
C ASP A 122 17.27 0.97 20.55
N VAL A 123 16.84 1.34 21.75
CA VAL A 123 16.86 2.71 22.29
C VAL A 123 18.21 3.42 22.12
N MET A 124 19.30 2.67 21.90
CA MET A 124 20.63 3.22 21.65
C MET A 124 20.91 3.57 20.18
N THR A 125 20.07 3.15 19.22
CA THR A 125 20.41 3.23 17.78
C THR A 125 19.44 4.08 16.96
N ASP A 126 18.15 4.17 17.31
CA ASP A 126 17.15 4.71 16.40
C ASP A 126 16.26 5.76 17.07
N TYR A 127 16.70 7.02 16.99
CA TYR A 127 16.00 8.18 17.51
C TYR A 127 14.85 8.66 16.58
N PHE A 128 14.63 8.03 15.42
CA PHE A 128 13.84 8.66 14.34
C PHE A 128 12.81 7.81 13.59
N ASP A 129 12.67 6.51 13.84
CA ASP A 129 11.76 5.68 13.03
C ASP A 129 10.45 5.34 13.75
N TYR A 130 9.40 6.09 13.39
CA TYR A 130 8.03 6.01 13.94
C TYR A 130 7.11 5.06 13.14
N LYS A 131 7.67 4.17 12.30
CA LYS A 131 6.91 3.29 11.41
C LYS A 131 7.26 1.82 11.63
N PHE A 132 6.26 0.96 11.47
CA PHE A 132 6.43 -0.50 11.52
C PHE A 132 7.33 -0.95 10.35
N CYS A 133 8.27 -1.86 10.58
CA CYS A 133 9.05 -2.47 9.51
C CYS A 133 8.16 -3.47 8.75
N GLY A 134 7.53 -3.05 7.64
CA GLY A 134 6.67 -3.93 6.84
C GLY A 134 6.34 -3.35 5.47
N SER A 135 5.90 -4.22 4.55
CA SER A 135 5.51 -3.82 3.19
C SER A 135 4.17 -4.44 2.78
N VAL A 136 3.43 -3.69 1.97
CA VAL A 136 2.23 -4.15 1.29
C VAL A 136 2.50 -4.17 -0.21
N ASP A 137 2.60 -5.38 -0.75
CA ASP A 137 2.73 -5.66 -2.17
C ASP A 137 1.44 -6.29 -2.71
N TYR A 138 1.29 -6.30 -4.03
CA TYR A 138 0.15 -6.91 -4.69
C TYR A 138 0.54 -7.64 -5.97
N GLU A 139 -0.23 -8.68 -6.28
CA GLU A 139 -0.19 -9.41 -7.54
C GLU A 139 -1.59 -9.45 -8.17
N TRP A 140 -1.64 -9.45 -9.49
CA TRP A 140 -2.88 -9.57 -10.24
C TRP A 140 -3.28 -11.04 -10.36
N ILE A 141 -4.54 -11.32 -10.08
CA ILE A 141 -5.16 -12.62 -10.36
C ILE A 141 -6.21 -12.45 -11.46
N GLU A 142 -6.23 -13.42 -12.37
CA GLU A 142 -7.21 -13.51 -13.46
C GLU A 142 -8.58 -13.98 -12.96
#